data_AF-A0A925F6G8-F1
#
_entry.id   AF-A0A925F6G8-F1
#
_cell.length_a   1.000
_cell.length_b   1.000
_cell.length_c   1.000
_cell.angle_alpha   90.00
_cell.angle_beta   90.00
_cell.angle_gamma   90.00
#
_symmetry.space_group_name_H-M   'P 1'
#
loop_
_entity.id
_entity.type
_entity.pdbx_description
1 polymer ?
#
loop_
_entity_poly.entity_id
_entity_poly.type
_entity_poly.pdbx_seq_one_letter_code
_entity_poly.pdbx_strand_id
1 'polypeptide(L)' 'YQDLEGTEHTDTFEGMAARIIQHEYDHLDGVLFTDLLPPLKKRMLKNKLANITKGDVKADYAMKFLK' A
#
# COMPACT_ATOMS: atom_id res chain seq x y z
N TYR A 1 5.41 16.45 -10.86
CA TYR A 1 4.17 15.75 -11.26
C TYR A 1 3.38 16.67 -12.17
N GLN A 2 2.48 16.14 -12.99
CA GLN A 2 1.55 16.98 -13.75
C GLN A 2 0.23 17.06 -12.99
N ASP A 3 -0.36 18.25 -12.95
CA ASP A 3 -1.74 18.39 -12.48
C ASP A 3 -2.75 17.91 -13.53
N LEU A 4 -4.04 18.03 -13.23
CA LEU A 4 -5.12 17.60 -14.12
C LEU A 4 -5.20 18.43 -15.42
N GLU A 5 -4.54 19.58 -15.46
CA GLU A 5 -4.49 20.48 -16.60
C GLU A 5 -3.22 20.26 -17.44
N GLY A 6 -2.33 19.36 -17.00
CA GLY A 6 -1.08 19.02 -17.67
C GLY A 6 0.09 19.95 -17.35
N THR A 7 -0.07 20.84 -16.37
CA THR A 7 1.01 21.74 -15.94
C THR A 7 2.03 20.99 -15.11
N GLU A 8 3.32 21.17 -15.39
CA GLU A 8 4.40 20.52 -14.66
C GLU A 8 4.70 21.22 -13.34
N HIS A 9 4.74 20.43 -12.27
CA HIS A 9 5.08 20.86 -10.91
C HIS A 9 6.31 20.12 -10.40
N THR A 10 7.20 20.84 -9.72
CA THR A 10 8.37 20.26 -9.03
C THR A 10 8.38 20.75 -7.60
N ASP A 11 8.07 19.84 -6.68
CA ASP A 11 7.96 20.11 -5.25
C ASP A 11 8.80 19.11 -4.46
N THR A 12 9.28 19.54 -3.30
CA THR A 12 9.95 18.67 -2.33
C THR A 12 9.00 18.36 -1.20
N PHE A 13 8.81 17.08 -0.91
CA PHE A 13 7.94 16.60 0.15
C PHE A 13 8.74 15.88 1.22
N GLU A 14 8.29 15.97 2.47
CA GLU A 14 8.92 15.31 3.61
C GLU A 14 7.88 14.58 4.48
N GLY A 15 8.37 13.73 5.39
CA GLY A 15 7.55 13.05 6.38
C GLY A 15 6.48 12.14 5.76
N MET A 16 5.23 12.28 6.23
CA MET A 16 4.12 11.42 5.80
C MET A 16 3.74 11.62 4.34
N ALA A 17 3.78 12.88 3.86
CA ALA A 17 3.44 13.19 2.47
C ALA A 17 4.40 12.49 1.51
N ALA A 18 5.71 12.57 1.79
CA ALA A 18 6.73 11.87 1.01
C ALA A 18 6.50 10.35 0.98
N ARG A 19 6.09 9.76 2.10
CA ARG A 19 5.84 8.32 2.19
C ARG A 19 4.63 7.90 1.37
N ILE A 20 3.54 8.66 1.44
CA ILE A 20 2.32 8.38 0.66
C ILE A 20 2.66 8.48 -0.83
N ILE A 21 3.33 9.55 -1.25
CA ILE A 21 3.70 9.75 -2.66
C ILE A 21 4.55 8.59 -3.17
N GLN A 22 5.57 8.16 -2.41
CA GLN A 22 6.38 7.00 -2.77
C GLN A 22 5.55 5.71 -2.86
N HIS A 23 4.61 5.49 -1.93
CA HIS A 23 3.75 4.32 -1.93
C HIS A 23 2.85 4.24 -3.17
N GLU A 24 2.21 5.36 -3.53
CA GLU A 24 1.36 5.42 -4.72
C GLU A 24 2.20 5.28 -6.00
N TYR A 25 3.41 5.84 -6.01
CA TYR A 25 4.34 5.68 -7.13
C TYR A 25 4.77 4.22 -7.32
N ASP A 26 5.15 3.52 -6.25
CA ASP A 26 5.52 2.09 -6.28
C ASP A 26 4.42 1.22 -6.92
N HIS A 27 3.15 1.58 -6.72
CA HIS A 27 2.02 0.89 -7.34
C HIS A 27 1.96 1.03 -8.87
N LEU A 28 2.48 2.12 -9.44
CA LEU A 28 2.61 2.28 -10.89
C LEU A 28 3.60 1.29 -11.48
N ASP A 29 4.64 0.96 -10.72
CA ASP A 29 5.66 -0.02 -11.08
C ASP A 29 5.29 -1.45 -10.64
N GLY A 30 4.09 -1.65 -10.08
CA GLY A 30 3.61 -2.94 -9.58
C GLY A 30 4.32 -3.43 -8.32
N VAL A 31 5.04 -2.55 -7.62
CA VAL A 31 5.73 -2.85 -6.36
C VAL A 31 4.74 -2.71 -5.21
N LEU A 32 4.66 -3.73 -4.36
CA LEU A 32 3.91 -3.67 -3.11
C LEU A 32 4.86 -3.49 -1.93
N PHE A 33 4.41 -2.80 -0.89
CA PHE A 33 5.21 -2.62 0.32
C PHE A 33 5.67 -3.96 0.94
N THR A 34 4.88 -5.03 0.73
CA THR A 34 5.21 -6.38 1.21
C THR A 34 6.43 -6.99 0.54
N ASP A 35 6.82 -6.50 -0.64
CA ASP A 35 8.00 -6.95 -1.37
C ASP A 35 9.27 -6.27 -0.87
N LEU A 36 9.13 -5.09 -0.29
CA LEU A 36 10.22 -4.36 0.38
C LEU A 36 10.50 -4.87 1.80
N LEU A 37 9.68 -5.79 2.33
CA LEU A 37 9.86 -6.33 3.68
C LEU A 37 10.93 -7.42 3.74
N PRO A 38 11.75 -7.46 4.81
CA PRO A 38 12.65 -8.57 5.07
C PRO A 38 11.91 -9.92 5.10
N PRO A 39 12.54 -11.02 4.67
CA PRO A 39 11.88 -12.33 4.58
C PRO A 39 11.19 -12.78 5.87
N LEU A 40 11.78 -12.48 7.02
CA LEU A 40 11.21 -12.80 8.34
C LEU A 40 9.89 -12.05 8.59
N LYS A 41 9.86 -10.73 8.34
CA LYS A 41 8.65 -9.92 8.52
C LYS A 41 7.55 -10.33 7.53
N LYS A 42 7.92 -10.64 6.28
CA LYS A 42 6.98 -11.15 5.27
C LYS A 42 6.33 -12.45 5.74
N ARG A 43 7.10 -13.39 6.31
CA ARG A 43 6.58 -14.64 6.89
C ARG A 43 5.63 -14.41 8.06
N MET A 44 5.95 -13.47 8.96
CA MET A 44 5.08 -13.14 10.10
C MET A 44 3.74 -12.56 9.65
N LEU A 45 3.74 -11.72 8.62
CA LEU A 45 2.52 -11.10 8.09
C LEU A 45 1.68 -12.04 7.23
N LYS A 46 2.29 -13.08 6.63
CA LYS A 46 1.59 -14.02 5.74
C LYS A 46 0.32 -14.61 6.36
N ASN A 47 0.39 -15.05 7.63
CA ASN A 47 -0.76 -15.62 8.32
C ASN A 47 -1.86 -14.56 8.56
N LYS A 48 -1.47 -13.35 8.96
CA LYS A 48 -2.41 -12.25 9.18
C LYS A 48 -3.11 -11.86 7.88
N LEU A 49 -2.36 -11.73 6.79
CA LEU A 49 -2.90 -11.42 5.47
C LEU A 49 -3.85 -12.53 4.98
N ALA A 50 -3.50 -13.80 5.18
CA ALA A 50 -4.36 -14.93 4.82
C ALA A 50 -5.68 -14.92 5.59
N ASN A 51 -5.67 -14.60 6.88
CA ASN A 51 -6.89 -14.48 7.68
C ASN A 51 -7.77 -13.31 7.19
N ILE A 52 -7.16 -12.18 6.82
CA ILE A 52 -7.88 -11.04 6.23
C ILE A 52 -8.54 -11.46 4.91
N THR A 53 -7.82 -12.16 4.04
CA THR A 53 -8.36 -12.65 2.75
C THR A 53 -9.56 -13.58 2.95
N LYS A 54 -9.52 -14.45 3.95
CA LYS A 54 -10.62 -15.38 4.30
C LYS A 54 -11.79 -14.73 5.03
N GLY A 55 -11.60 -13.51 5.54
CA GLY A 55 -12.57 -12.84 6.40
C GLY A 55 -12.57 -13.27 7.86
N ASP A 56 -11.54 -13.98 8.30
CA ASP A 56 -11.30 -14.37 9.69
C ASP A 56 -10.73 -13.20 10.52
N VAL A 57 -11.33 -12.01 10.38
CA VAL A 57 -10.92 -10.78 11.05
C VAL A 57 -12.13 -9.98 11.50
N LYS A 58 -12.02 -9.36 12.68
CA LYS A 58 -13.02 -8.41 13.18
C LYS A 58 -12.71 -7.03 12.60
N ALA A 59 -13.62 -6.49 11.82
CA ALA A 59 -13.62 -5.09 11.40
C ALA A 59 -14.97 -4.46 11.74
N ASP A 60 -14.94 -3.21 12.18
CA ASP A 60 -16.16 -2.45 12.52
C ASP A 60 -16.93 -1.99 11.28
N TYR A 61 -16.39 -2.25 10.09
CA TYR A 61 -16.95 -1.86 8.80
C TYR A 61 -17.17 -3.07 7.88
N ALA A 62 -18.10 -2.93 6.94
CA ALA A 62 -18.43 -3.98 5.98
C ALA A 62 -17.24 -4.26 5.04
N MET A 63 -16.78 -5.51 5.01
CA MET A 63 -15.72 -5.97 4.11
C MET A 63 -16.27 -6.95 3.08
N LYS A 64 -15.71 -6.91 1.87
CA LYS A 64 -15.96 -7.89 0.82
C LYS A 64 -14.78 -8.85 0.77
N PHE A 65 -15.04 -10.13 0.93
CA PHE A 65 -14.03 -11.18 0.80
C PHE A 65 -14.23 -11.91 -0.52
N LEU A 66 -13.11 -12.30 -1.14
CA LEU A 66 -13.14 -13.14 -2.34
C LEU A 66 -13.60 -14.54 -1.90
N LYS A 67 -14.59 -15.08 -2.62
CA LYS A 67 -15.13 -16.42 -2.38
C LYS A 67 -14.19 -17.51 -2.88
#